data_AF-A0AA92VAI7-F1
#
_entry.id   AF-A0AA92VAI7-F1
#
_cell.length_a   1.000
_cell.length_b   1.000
_cell.length_c   1.000
_cell.angle_alpha   90.00
_cell.angle_beta   90.00
_cell.angle_gamma   90.00
#
_symmetry.space_group_name_H-M   'P 1'
#
loop_
_entity.id
_entity.type
_entity.pdbx_description
1 polymer ?
#
loop_
_entity_poly.entity_id
_entity_poly.type
_entity_poly.pdbx_seq_one_letter_code
_entity_poly.pdbx_strand_id
1 'polypeptide(L)' 'MKKIIFLDFDGVLNTEYNQNLLMYHGKSWKDKYGAFFDPETVAELKRIVEETNADIVIESSWKSHHG' A
#
# COMPACT_ATOMS: atom_id res chain seq x y z
N MET A 1 23.40 -0.23 12.91
CA MET A 1 22.62 1.03 12.81
C MET A 1 21.18 0.64 12.52
N LYS A 2 20.20 1.25 13.21
CA LYS A 2 18.78 0.95 12.98
C LYS A 2 18.35 1.56 11.65
N LYS A 3 17.74 0.77 10.77
CA LYS A 3 17.15 1.25 9.50
C LYS A 3 15.66 1.49 9.73
N ILE A 4 15.14 2.58 9.17
CA ILE A 4 13.74 2.95 9.29
C ILE A 4 13.24 3.29 7.89
N ILE A 5 12.10 2.72 7.52
CA ILE A 5 11.36 3.06 6.30
C ILE A 5 10.18 3.92 6.73
N PHE A 6 10.15 5.16 6.25
CA PHE A 6 8.95 6.00 6.30
C PHE A 6 8.12 5.67 5.07
N LEU A 7 6.91 5.17 5.30
CA LEU A 7 6.09 4.57 4.26
C LEU A 7 4.74 5.28 4.15
N ASP A 8 4.52 5.90 2.98
CA ASP A 8 3.18 6.18 2.48
C ASP A 8 2.59 4.91 1.88
N PHE A 9 1.28 4.72 2.02
CA PHE A 9 0.58 3.60 1.39
C PHE A 9 -0.22 4.03 0.16
N ASP A 10 -0.61 5.30 0.04
CA ASP A 10 -1.41 5.79 -1.08
C ASP A 10 -0.57 5.89 -2.36
N GLY A 11 -0.94 5.13 -3.40
CA GLY A 11 -0.16 4.98 -4.63
C GLY A 11 1.09 4.10 -4.49
N VAL A 12 1.48 3.70 -3.27
CA VAL A 12 2.62 2.81 -3.00
C VAL A 12 2.15 1.38 -2.79
N LEU A 13 1.29 1.14 -1.80
CA LEU A 13 0.76 -0.19 -1.50
C LEU A 13 -0.60 -0.43 -2.15
N ASN A 14 -1.40 0.59 -2.41
CA ASN A 14 -2.70 0.48 -3.09
C ASN A 14 -2.65 1.03 -4.53
N THR A 15 -1.76 0.47 -5.35
CA THR A 15 -1.44 0.99 -6.69
C THR A 15 -2.66 1.18 -7.59
N GLU A 16 -2.64 2.22 -8.44
CA GLU A 16 -3.65 2.40 -9.49
C GLU A 16 -3.66 1.21 -10.47
N TYR A 17 -2.51 0.58 -10.68
CA TYR A 17 -2.40 -0.62 -11.50
C TYR A 17 -3.28 -1.77 -10.99
N ASN A 18 -3.16 -2.13 -9.70
CA ASN A 18 -3.98 -3.19 -9.12
C ASN A 18 -5.47 -2.80 -9.10
N GLN A 19 -5.79 -1.54 -8.82
CA GLN A 19 -7.16 -1.04 -8.89
C GLN A 19 -7.75 -1.23 -10.29
N ASN A 20 -7.01 -0.82 -11.33
CA ASN A 20 -7.42 -0.97 -12.73
C ASN A 20 -7.54 -2.45 -13.14
N LEU A 21 -6.63 -3.31 -12.69
CA LEU A 21 -6.67 -4.75 -12.95
C LEU A 21 -7.92 -5.39 -12.33
N LEU A 22 -8.25 -5.05 -11.08
CA LEU A 22 -9.46 -5.53 -10.41
C LEU A 22 -10.72 -5.06 -11.14
N MET A 23 -10.78 -3.78 -11.53
CA MET A 23 -11.90 -3.23 -12.31
C MET A 23 -12.05 -3.93 -13.66
N TYR A 24 -10.94 -4.19 -14.36
CA TYR A 24 -10.93 -4.92 -15.63
C TYR A 24 -11.54 -6.33 -15.48
N HIS A 25 -11.29 -6.99 -14.35
CA HIS A 25 -11.87 -8.29 -14.01
C HIS A 25 -13.27 -8.22 -13.38
N GLY A 26 -13.90 -7.04 -13.32
CA GLY A 26 -15.23 -6.85 -12.74
C GLY A 26 -15.28 -7.05 -11.22
N LYS A 27 -14.14 -6.94 -10.54
CA LYS A 27 -14.02 -7.04 -9.07
C LYS A 27 -14.04 -5.64 -8.44
N SER A 28 -14.47 -5.57 -7.19
CA SER A 28 -14.28 -4.34 -6.40
C SER A 28 -12.79 -4.09 -6.19
N TRP A 29 -12.38 -2.83 -6.26
CA TRP A 29 -11.02 -2.38 -5.95
C TRP A 29 -10.89 -1.78 -4.55
N LYS A 30 -12.00 -1.65 -3.82
CA LYS A 30 -12.05 -1.07 -2.47
C LYS A 30 -13.13 -1.71 -1.60
N ASP A 31 -13.04 -1.47 -0.30
CA ASP A 31 -14.09 -1.70 0.68
C ASP A 31 -14.40 -0.43 1.49
N LYS A 32 -15.02 -0.58 2.67
CA LYS A 32 -15.36 0.54 3.57
C LYS A 32 -14.14 1.21 4.22
N TYR A 33 -12.97 0.59 4.18
CA TYR A 33 -11.72 1.09 4.75
C TYR A 33 -10.83 1.77 3.71
N GLY A 34 -10.97 1.45 2.43
CA GLY A 34 -10.24 2.09 1.36
C GLY A 34 -9.93 1.14 0.19
N ALA A 35 -9.01 1.58 -0.67
CA ALA A 35 -8.51 0.77 -1.78
C ALA A 35 -7.77 -0.47 -1.28
N PHE A 36 -7.91 -1.59 -1.99
CA PHE A 36 -7.16 -2.81 -1.69
C PHE A 36 -5.68 -2.64 -2.01
N PHE A 37 -4.84 -3.25 -1.17
CA PHE A 37 -3.42 -3.31 -1.45
C PHE A 37 -3.12 -4.21 -2.64
N ASP A 38 -2.13 -3.78 -3.41
CA ASP A 38 -1.48 -4.53 -4.46
C ASP A 38 -0.60 -5.62 -3.83
N PRO A 39 -0.92 -6.91 -4.04
CA PRO A 39 -0.19 -8.02 -3.45
C PRO A 39 1.30 -8.03 -3.80
N GLU A 40 1.66 -7.54 -5.00
CA GLU A 40 3.05 -7.51 -5.45
C GLU A 40 3.86 -6.51 -4.63
N THR A 41 3.35 -5.30 -4.44
CA THR A 41 4.03 -4.27 -3.64
C THR A 41 4.16 -4.65 -2.16
N VAL A 42 3.17 -5.35 -1.61
CA VAL A 42 3.22 -5.88 -0.24
C VAL A 42 4.30 -6.97 -0.11
N ALA A 43 4.44 -7.83 -1.12
CA ALA A 43 5.50 -8.83 -1.15
C ALA A 43 6.89 -8.19 -1.22
N GLU A 44 7.06 -7.13 -2.02
CA GLU A 44 8.32 -6.39 -2.08
C GLU A 44 8.63 -5.66 -0.76
N LEU A 45 7.64 -5.03 -0.13
CA LEU A 45 7.84 -4.42 1.19
C LEU A 45 8.29 -5.47 2.21
N LYS A 46 7.65 -6.64 2.22
CA LYS A 46 8.04 -7.76 3.08
C LYS A 46 9.50 -8.15 2.82
N ARG A 47 9.88 -8.34 1.57
CA ARG A 47 11.26 -8.69 1.18
C ARG A 47 12.26 -7.65 1.68
N ILE A 48 11.98 -6.36 1.50
CA ILE A 48 12.83 -5.27 1.97
C ILE A 48 12.97 -5.32 3.50
N VAL A 49 11.88 -5.50 4.24
CA VAL A 49 11.93 -5.59 5.71
C VAL A 49 12.76 -6.80 6.16
N GLU A 50 12.56 -7.96 5.55
CA GLU A 50 13.28 -9.20 5.89
C GLU A 50 14.79 -9.08 5.58
N GLU A 51 15.16 -8.55 4.42
CA GLU A 51 16.56 -8.40 4.02
C GLU A 51 17.30 -7.30 4.80
N THR A 52 16.60 -6.25 5.20
CA THR A 52 17.23 -5.07 5.82
C THR A 52 17.08 -5.00 7.33
N ASN A 53 16.15 -5.77 7.90
CA ASN A 53 15.69 -5.67 9.29
C ASN A 53 15.29 -4.23 9.65
N ALA A 54 14.65 -3.53 8.71
CA ALA A 54 14.18 -2.17 8.91
C ALA A 54 12.83 -2.16 9.64
N ASP A 55 12.69 -1.21 10.56
CA ASP A 55 11.38 -0.89 11.13
C ASP A 55 10.58 -0.02 10.16
N ILE A 56 9.26 -0.18 10.14
CA ILE A 56 8.37 0.65 9.33
C ILE A 56 7.72 1.72 10.23
N VAL A 57 7.75 2.96 9.77
CA VAL A 57 6.90 4.05 10.26
C VAL A 57 5.91 4.37 9.16
N ILE A 58 4.61 4.16 9.42
CA ILE A 58 3.56 4.55 8.49
C ILE A 58 3.36 6.06 8.60
N GLU A 59 3.53 6.76 7.49
CA GLU A 59 3.30 8.19 7.35
C GLU A 59 2.52 8.40 6.05
N SER A 60 1.22 8.65 6.17
CA SER A 60 0.34 8.84 5.03
C SER A 60 -0.68 9.92 5.35
N SER A 61 -0.92 10.79 4.37
CA SER A 61 -1.92 11.85 4.48
C SER A 61 -3.30 11.27 4.20
N TRP A 62 -4.09 11.06 5.26
CA TRP A 62 -5.48 10.67 5.09
C TRP A 62 -6.24 11.79 4.38
N LYS A 63 -6.66 11.57 3.13
CA LYS A 63 -7.64 12.46 2.50
C LYS A 63 -8.97 12.28 3.22
N SER A 64 -9.22 13.09 4.24
CA SER A 64 -10.56 13.29 4.80
C SER A 64 -11.44 13.84 3.68
N HIS A 65 -12.17 12.96 3.01
CA HIS A 65 -13.28 13.38 2.16
C HIS A 65 -14.39 13.84 3.11
N HIS A 66 -14.29 15.08 3.59
CA HIS A 66 -15.46 15.80 4.06
C HIS A 66 -16.28 16.08 2.80
N GLY A 67 -17.36 15.31 2.65
CA GLY A 67 -18.40 15.57 1.66
C GLY A 67 -19.19 16.83 1.98
#